data_AF-A0A956DJJ8-F1
#
_entry.id   AF-A0A956DJJ8-F1
#
_cell.length_a   1.000
_cell.length_b   1.000
_cell.length_c   1.000
_cell.angle_alpha   90.00
_cell.angle_beta   90.00
_cell.angle_gamma   90.00
#
_symmetry.space_group_name_H-M   'P 1'
#
loop_
_entity.id
_entity.type
_entity.pdbx_description
1 polymer ?
#
loop_
_entity_poly.entity_id
_entity_poly.type
_entity_poly.pdbx_seq_one_letter_code
_entity_poly.pdbx_strand_id
1 'polypeptide(L)'
;MTYRPLILALAMLAACQSDPAPPAPPAPTASATVQPEAPRFEVGEGIGPVRLGMTREDLERLGLPLEERSHDLVVGAYRVMLEGERVTFIEVQLAELPQGLVVGDHRVAPEERDITAIAKHLPGCGEMEMLTGGNVITCEGGTVTVAAAGPPGIVQLQLMTTTSAAFRLR
;
A
#
# COMPACT_ATOMS: atom_id res chain seq x y z
N MET A 1 38.86 75.03 64.13
CA MET A 1 40.05 74.33 63.58
C MET A 1 39.57 73.08 62.87
N THR A 2 39.86 73.01 61.56
CA THR A 2 40.18 71.77 60.81
C THR A 2 39.03 70.87 60.30
N TYR A 3 38.82 70.98 58.97
CA TYR A 3 38.39 70.00 57.93
C TYR A 3 36.98 69.37 57.97
N ARG A 4 36.08 69.68 57.01
CA ARG A 4 35.94 69.33 55.57
C ARG A 4 35.37 67.91 55.31
N PRO A 5 34.32 67.76 54.49
CA PRO A 5 33.47 66.57 54.43
C PRO A 5 33.72 65.68 53.20
N LEU A 6 33.02 64.54 53.19
CA LEU A 6 32.40 63.87 52.03
C LEU A 6 33.32 63.18 51.01
N ILE A 7 33.41 61.85 51.10
CA ILE A 7 33.39 60.97 49.91
C ILE A 7 32.55 59.73 50.25
N LEU A 8 31.41 59.64 49.59
CA LEU A 8 30.54 58.48 49.45
C LEU A 8 31.12 57.62 48.31
N ALA A 9 31.42 56.35 48.56
CA ALA A 9 31.74 55.36 47.52
C ALA A 9 30.93 54.09 47.87
N LEU A 10 29.81 53.83 47.19
CA LEU A 10 29.72 53.01 45.97
C LEU A 10 30.72 51.83 45.94
N ALA A 11 30.21 50.63 46.19
CA ALA A 11 30.35 49.50 45.28
C ALA A 11 29.46 48.34 45.75
N MET A 12 28.35 48.17 45.05
CA MET A 12 27.68 46.88 44.91
C MET A 12 28.65 45.89 44.24
N LEU A 13 28.67 44.64 44.68
CA LEU A 13 28.83 43.46 43.82
C LEU A 13 28.43 42.23 44.61
N ALA A 14 27.13 41.95 44.57
CA ALA A 14 26.58 40.65 44.88
C ALA A 14 27.04 39.67 43.78
N ALA A 15 28.06 38.87 44.09
CA ALA A 15 28.45 37.75 43.23
C ALA A 15 27.47 36.59 43.48
N CYS A 16 26.28 36.66 42.87
CA CYS A 16 25.45 35.48 42.68
C CYS A 16 26.12 34.61 41.60
N GLN A 17 26.84 33.58 42.03
CA GLN A 17 27.25 32.48 41.16
C GLN A 17 25.98 31.80 40.63
N SER A 18 25.69 32.03 39.35
CA SER A 18 24.64 31.32 38.63
C SER A 18 25.13 29.90 38.34
N ASP A 19 24.53 28.92 39.01
CA ASP A 19 24.65 27.51 38.67
C ASP A 19 24.23 27.31 37.19
N PRO A 20 25.04 26.64 36.35
CA PRO A 20 24.65 26.34 34.98
C PRO A 20 23.45 25.40 34.98
N ALA A 21 22.37 25.82 34.31
CA ALA A 21 21.18 25.01 34.12
C ALA A 21 21.53 23.65 33.48
N PRO A 22 20.88 22.55 33.90
CA PRO A 22 21.08 21.24 33.29
C PRO A 22 20.84 21.30 31.77
N PRO A 23 21.60 20.55 30.96
CA PRO A 23 21.36 20.48 29.53
C PRO A 23 19.93 20.00 29.28
N ALA A 24 19.20 20.74 28.43
CA ALA A 24 17.85 20.39 28.04
C ALA A 24 17.81 18.96 27.48
N PRO A 25 16.79 18.15 27.81
CA PRO A 25 16.63 16.83 27.20
C PRO A 25 16.59 16.96 25.67
N PRO A 26 17.18 16.01 24.92
CA PRO A 26 17.15 16.04 23.47
C PRO A 26 15.70 16.16 23.00
N ALA A 27 15.46 17.09 22.06
CA ALA A 27 14.16 17.25 21.44
C ALA A 27 13.69 15.89 20.89
N PRO A 28 12.40 15.54 21.01
CA PRO A 28 11.88 14.29 20.49
C PRO A 28 12.20 14.22 19.00
N THR A 29 13.06 13.26 18.65
CA THR A 29 13.38 12.92 17.26
C THR A 29 12.06 12.68 16.54
N ALA A 30 11.79 13.49 15.52
CA ALA A 30 10.57 13.38 14.72
C ALA A 30 10.39 11.92 14.28
N SER A 31 9.35 11.27 14.81
CA SER A 31 8.95 9.94 14.39
C SER A 31 8.73 9.99 12.88
N ALA A 32 9.63 9.34 12.14
CA ALA A 32 9.45 9.15 10.71
C ALA A 32 8.14 8.38 10.52
N THR A 33 7.13 9.06 9.97
CA THR A 33 5.86 8.42 9.62
C THR A 33 6.18 7.41 8.52
N VAL A 34 6.23 6.12 8.89
CA VAL A 34 6.39 5.04 7.92
C VAL A 34 5.16 5.09 7.01
N GLN A 35 5.34 5.59 5.79
CA GLN A 35 4.27 5.54 4.80
C GLN A 35 4.04 4.08 4.42
N PRO A 36 2.78 3.62 4.35
CA PRO A 36 2.47 2.27 3.89
C PRO A 36 3.03 2.05 2.47
N GLU A 37 3.81 0.99 2.28
CA GLU A 37 4.29 0.62 0.95
C GLU A 37 3.12 0.19 0.07
N ALA A 38 3.24 0.39 -1.26
CA ALA A 38 2.24 -0.10 -2.19
C ALA A 38 2.28 -1.62 -2.29
N PRO A 39 1.10 -2.28 -2.34
CA PRO A 39 1.06 -3.70 -2.60
C PRO A 39 1.72 -4.01 -3.95
N ARG A 40 2.38 -5.16 -4.02
CA ARG A 40 3.01 -5.68 -5.23
C ARG A 40 2.08 -6.67 -5.91
N PHE A 41 2.00 -6.57 -7.23
CA PHE A 41 1.34 -7.53 -8.09
C PHE A 41 2.37 -8.52 -8.60
N GLU A 42 2.20 -9.79 -8.26
CA GLU A 42 3.12 -10.87 -8.61
C GLU A 42 2.37 -11.91 -9.43
N VAL A 43 2.68 -11.96 -10.73
CA VAL A 43 1.99 -12.81 -11.72
C VAL A 43 2.07 -14.27 -11.30
N GLY A 44 0.91 -14.93 -11.22
CA GLY A 44 0.79 -16.33 -10.82
C GLY A 44 0.92 -16.58 -9.32
N GLU A 45 1.19 -15.55 -8.51
CA GLU A 45 1.44 -15.70 -7.08
C GLU A 45 0.43 -14.97 -6.21
N GLY A 46 0.19 -13.67 -6.43
CA GLY A 46 -0.70 -12.89 -5.57
C GLY A 46 -0.72 -11.39 -5.82
N ILE A 47 -1.50 -10.70 -4.98
CA ILE A 47 -1.61 -9.25 -4.97
C ILE A 47 -1.48 -8.75 -3.52
N GLY A 48 -0.39 -8.04 -3.24
CA GLY A 48 -0.07 -7.55 -1.91
C GLY A 48 0.06 -8.72 -0.90
N PRO A 49 -0.66 -8.67 0.24
CA PRO A 49 -0.60 -9.72 1.25
C PRO A 49 -1.40 -10.98 0.87
N VAL A 50 -2.30 -10.89 -0.12
CA VAL A 50 -3.18 -12.00 -0.51
C VAL A 50 -2.49 -12.82 -1.61
N ARG A 51 -2.36 -14.13 -1.38
CA ARG A 51 -1.68 -15.06 -2.30
C ARG A 51 -2.63 -16.15 -2.79
N LEU A 52 -2.43 -16.59 -4.03
CA LEU A 52 -3.10 -17.76 -4.57
C LEU A 52 -2.73 -19.00 -3.74
N GLY A 53 -3.66 -19.94 -3.61
CA GLY A 53 -3.48 -21.16 -2.84
C GLY A 53 -3.65 -21.01 -1.32
N MET A 54 -3.74 -19.78 -0.79
CA MET A 54 -4.06 -19.51 0.61
C MET A 54 -5.40 -20.12 1.00
N THR A 55 -5.49 -20.59 2.24
CA THR A 55 -6.73 -21.05 2.86
C THR A 55 -7.48 -19.91 3.55
N ARG A 56 -8.72 -20.16 3.97
CA ARG A 56 -9.47 -19.21 4.80
C ARG A 56 -8.72 -18.85 6.08
N GLU A 57 -8.13 -19.83 6.75
CA GLU A 57 -7.31 -19.60 7.96
C GLU A 57 -6.10 -18.71 7.66
N ASP A 58 -5.45 -18.89 6.51
CA ASP A 58 -4.34 -18.04 6.09
C ASP A 58 -4.78 -16.58 5.90
N LEU A 59 -5.97 -16.37 5.32
CA LEU A 59 -6.54 -15.04 5.13
C LEU A 59 -6.89 -14.36 6.47
N GLU A 60 -7.45 -15.11 7.42
CA GLU A 60 -7.75 -14.60 8.76
C GLU A 60 -6.47 -14.16 9.50
N ARG A 61 -5.37 -14.90 9.31
CA ARG A 61 -4.06 -14.57 9.89
C ARG A 61 -3.42 -13.29 9.34
N LEU A 62 -3.92 -12.75 8.22
CA LEU A 62 -3.48 -11.44 7.71
C LEU A 62 -3.95 -10.29 8.60
N GLY A 63 -4.95 -10.50 9.47
CA GLY A 63 -5.50 -9.46 10.34
C GLY A 63 -6.26 -8.36 9.57
N LEU A 64 -6.61 -8.61 8.31
CA LEU A 64 -7.44 -7.71 7.50
C LEU A 64 -8.93 -7.98 7.78
N PRO A 65 -9.81 -6.97 7.66
CA PRO A 65 -11.25 -7.17 7.75
C PRO A 65 -11.70 -8.25 6.75
N LEU A 66 -12.40 -9.27 7.22
CA LEU A 66 -12.91 -10.37 6.39
C LEU A 66 -14.43 -10.37 6.40
N GLU A 67 -15.03 -10.28 5.21
CA GLU A 67 -16.48 -10.31 4.98
C GLU A 67 -16.81 -11.44 4.01
N GLU A 68 -17.78 -12.28 4.39
CA GLU A 68 -18.26 -13.38 3.55
C GLU A 68 -19.49 -12.94 2.76
N ARG A 69 -19.49 -13.23 1.46
CA ARG A 69 -20.58 -12.94 0.53
C ARG A 69 -21.04 -14.23 -0.15
N SER A 70 -22.12 -14.16 -0.91
CA SER A 70 -22.75 -15.34 -1.50
C SER A 70 -21.83 -16.17 -2.41
N HIS A 71 -20.80 -15.57 -3.01
CA HIS A 71 -19.93 -16.22 -3.99
C HIS A 71 -18.42 -15.92 -3.82
N ASP A 72 -18.06 -15.08 -2.87
CA ASP A 72 -16.68 -14.63 -2.64
C ASP A 72 -16.46 -14.20 -1.18
N LEU A 73 -15.19 -14.00 -0.82
CA LEU A 73 -14.80 -13.31 0.40
C LEU A 73 -14.18 -11.97 0.03
N VAL A 74 -14.43 -10.96 0.85
CA VAL A 74 -13.71 -9.69 0.81
C VAL A 74 -12.75 -9.65 1.99
N VAL A 75 -11.48 -9.43 1.69
CA VAL A 75 -10.36 -9.36 2.64
C VAL A 75 -9.71 -7.98 2.49
N GLY A 76 -10.09 -7.02 3.33
CA GLY A 76 -9.70 -5.62 3.14
C GLY A 76 -10.20 -5.06 1.79
N ALA A 77 -9.26 -4.66 0.93
CA ALA A 77 -9.55 -4.18 -0.44
C ALA A 77 -9.52 -5.30 -1.50
N TYR A 78 -9.31 -6.55 -1.09
CA TYR A 78 -9.16 -7.68 -2.00
C TYR A 78 -10.43 -8.50 -2.01
N ARG A 79 -10.93 -8.82 -3.20
CA ARG A 79 -12.00 -9.79 -3.39
C ARG A 79 -11.39 -11.12 -3.81
N VAL A 80 -11.73 -12.20 -3.14
CA VAL A 80 -11.17 -13.53 -3.39
C VAL A 80 -12.26 -14.57 -3.61
N MET A 81 -12.03 -15.50 -4.52
CA MET A 81 -12.85 -16.71 -4.64
C MET A 81 -12.04 -17.92 -4.22
N LEU A 82 -12.71 -18.83 -3.51
CA LEU A 82 -12.14 -20.10 -3.09
C LEU A 82 -12.75 -21.21 -3.94
N GLU A 83 -11.90 -22.12 -4.40
CA GLU A 83 -12.33 -23.43 -4.89
C GLU A 83 -11.89 -24.48 -3.87
N GLY A 84 -12.88 -25.16 -3.28
CA GLY A 84 -12.64 -25.95 -2.07
C GLY A 84 -12.19 -25.05 -0.93
N GLU A 85 -10.98 -25.27 -0.41
CA GLU A 85 -10.42 -24.49 0.69
C GLU A 85 -9.31 -23.54 0.26
N ARG A 86 -9.10 -23.33 -1.05
CA ARG A 86 -7.95 -22.55 -1.56
C ARG A 86 -8.38 -21.38 -2.42
N VAL A 87 -7.72 -20.24 -2.23
CA VAL A 87 -7.87 -19.05 -3.07
C VAL A 87 -7.41 -19.36 -4.49
N THR A 88 -8.29 -19.22 -5.46
CA THR A 88 -7.99 -19.43 -6.90
C THR A 88 -8.15 -18.17 -7.74
N PHE A 89 -8.75 -17.13 -7.16
CA PHE A 89 -9.02 -15.85 -7.80
C PHE A 89 -8.80 -14.73 -6.79
N ILE A 90 -8.10 -13.69 -7.20
CA ILE A 90 -7.87 -12.45 -6.44
C ILE A 90 -8.20 -11.28 -7.36
N GLU A 91 -9.01 -10.35 -6.88
CA GLU A 91 -9.35 -9.11 -7.56
C GLU A 91 -9.09 -7.93 -6.64
N VAL A 92 -8.58 -6.85 -7.21
CA VAL A 92 -8.47 -5.56 -6.52
C VAL A 92 -8.84 -4.43 -7.48
N GLN A 93 -9.57 -3.44 -6.97
CA GLN A 93 -9.80 -2.20 -7.68
C GLN A 93 -8.68 -1.23 -7.37
N LEU A 94 -8.08 -0.65 -8.40
CA LEU A 94 -6.91 0.23 -8.23
C LEU A 94 -7.23 1.48 -7.39
N ALA A 95 -8.47 1.96 -7.47
CA ALA A 95 -8.97 3.09 -6.69
C ALA A 95 -9.10 2.79 -5.18
N GLU A 96 -9.17 1.52 -4.77
CA GLU A 96 -9.21 1.11 -3.36
C GLU A 96 -7.80 1.02 -2.73
N LEU A 97 -6.75 1.19 -3.55
CA LEU A 97 -5.36 1.20 -3.12
C LEU A 97 -4.82 2.63 -3.16
N PRO A 98 -4.93 3.44 -2.08
CA PRO A 98 -4.57 4.87 -2.11
C PRO A 98 -3.10 5.14 -2.44
N GLN A 99 -2.22 4.17 -2.19
CA GLN A 99 -0.80 4.23 -2.50
C GLN A 99 -0.45 3.70 -3.90
N GLY A 100 -1.47 3.27 -4.66
CA GLY A 100 -1.34 2.61 -5.95
C GLY A 100 -0.96 1.13 -5.85
N LEU A 101 -0.52 0.57 -6.97
CA LEU A 101 -0.10 -0.82 -7.09
C LEU A 101 1.26 -0.89 -7.77
N VAL A 102 2.16 -1.74 -7.30
CA VAL A 102 3.44 -1.98 -7.98
C VAL A 102 3.29 -3.19 -8.90
N VAL A 103 3.56 -3.01 -10.18
CA VAL A 103 3.52 -4.06 -11.22
C VAL A 103 4.90 -4.15 -11.86
N GLY A 104 5.60 -5.27 -11.67
CA GLY A 104 7.02 -5.36 -11.99
C GLY A 104 7.82 -4.31 -11.23
N ASP A 105 8.55 -3.45 -11.95
CA ASP A 105 9.31 -2.33 -11.40
C ASP A 105 8.56 -0.99 -11.47
N HIS A 106 7.30 -0.99 -11.91
CA HIS A 106 6.53 0.22 -12.13
C HIS A 106 5.45 0.40 -11.07
N ARG A 107 5.27 1.63 -10.59
CA ARG A 107 4.15 1.99 -9.70
C ARG A 107 3.02 2.58 -10.53
N VAL A 108 1.88 1.90 -10.50
CA VAL A 108 0.62 2.34 -11.10
C VAL A 108 -0.15 3.18 -10.08
N ALA A 109 -0.57 4.38 -10.49
CA ALA A 109 -1.33 5.29 -9.63
C ALA A 109 -2.79 4.82 -9.42
N PRO A 110 -3.43 5.12 -8.27
CA PRO A 110 -4.84 4.77 -7.99
C PRO A 110 -5.84 5.22 -9.07
N GLU A 111 -5.54 6.36 -9.69
CA GLU A 111 -6.33 7.03 -10.72
C GLU A 111 -5.99 6.58 -12.15
N GLU A 112 -5.02 5.69 -12.36
CA GLU A 112 -4.69 5.19 -13.70
C GLU A 112 -5.91 4.48 -14.33
N ARG A 113 -6.14 4.76 -15.60
CA ARG A 113 -7.26 4.25 -16.40
C ARG A 113 -6.81 3.60 -17.72
N ASP A 114 -5.58 3.86 -18.17
CA ASP A 114 -5.01 3.24 -19.35
C ASP A 114 -4.52 1.83 -19.03
N ILE A 115 -5.38 0.84 -19.31
CA ILE A 115 -5.04 -0.58 -19.18
C ILE A 115 -3.82 -0.94 -20.02
N THR A 116 -3.64 -0.31 -21.18
CA THR A 116 -2.50 -0.58 -22.06
C THR A 116 -1.20 -0.11 -21.42
N ALA A 117 -1.24 0.98 -20.65
CA ALA A 117 -0.08 1.43 -19.86
C ALA A 117 0.28 0.41 -18.77
N ILE A 118 -0.72 -0.08 -18.03
CA ILE A 118 -0.52 -1.10 -16.98
C ILE A 118 0.03 -2.41 -17.59
N ALA A 119 -0.55 -2.86 -18.70
CA ALA A 119 -0.22 -4.11 -19.38
C ALA A 119 1.27 -4.20 -19.76
N LYS A 120 1.88 -3.08 -20.19
CA LYS A 120 3.30 -3.02 -20.58
C LYS A 120 4.27 -3.34 -19.45
N HIS A 121 3.82 -3.27 -18.20
CA HIS A 121 4.64 -3.52 -17.02
C HIS A 121 4.46 -4.93 -16.44
N LEU A 122 3.53 -5.72 -16.98
CA LEU A 122 3.30 -7.09 -16.51
C LEU A 122 4.42 -8.02 -17.03
N PRO A 123 5.25 -8.61 -16.15
CA PRO A 123 6.35 -9.45 -16.57
C PRO A 123 5.86 -10.80 -17.11
N GLY A 124 6.45 -11.28 -18.20
CA GLY A 124 6.15 -12.62 -18.74
C GLY A 124 4.74 -12.76 -19.32
N CYS A 125 4.12 -11.64 -19.70
CA CYS A 125 2.77 -11.59 -20.25
C CYS A 125 2.79 -11.36 -21.77
N GLY A 126 1.84 -11.99 -22.46
CA GLY A 126 1.65 -11.87 -23.91
C GLY A 126 0.90 -10.60 -24.31
N GLU A 127 0.41 -10.59 -25.56
CA GLU A 127 -0.41 -9.49 -26.05
C GLU A 127 -1.77 -9.43 -25.34
N MET A 128 -2.27 -8.21 -25.18
CA MET A 128 -3.60 -7.97 -24.62
C MET A 128 -4.68 -8.25 -25.66
N GLU A 129 -5.61 -9.12 -25.31
CA GLU A 129 -6.79 -9.40 -26.12
C GLU A 129 -7.96 -8.53 -25.62
N MET A 130 -8.55 -7.75 -26.52
CA MET A 130 -9.71 -6.92 -26.22
C MET A 130 -10.99 -7.75 -26.41
N LEU A 131 -11.70 -8.04 -25.32
CA LEU A 131 -12.95 -8.79 -25.33
C LEU A 131 -14.15 -7.89 -24.99
N THR A 132 -15.34 -8.36 -25.33
CA THR A 132 -16.57 -7.71 -24.89
C THR A 132 -16.74 -7.94 -23.39
N GLY A 133 -16.50 -6.90 -22.58
CA GLY A 133 -16.61 -6.96 -21.11
C GLY A 133 -15.30 -6.82 -20.34
N GLY A 134 -14.16 -6.76 -21.04
CA GLY A 134 -12.85 -6.51 -20.42
C GLY A 134 -11.70 -6.88 -21.35
N ASN A 135 -10.49 -6.46 -20.98
CA ASN A 135 -9.27 -6.88 -21.68
C ASN A 135 -8.60 -8.02 -20.89
N VAL A 136 -8.07 -9.01 -21.60
CA VAL A 136 -7.44 -10.19 -20.98
C VAL A 136 -5.98 -10.25 -21.43
N ILE A 137 -5.09 -10.63 -20.51
CA ILE A 137 -3.67 -10.80 -20.79
C ILE A 137 -3.23 -12.15 -20.23
N THR A 138 -2.71 -13.02 -21.09
CA THR A 138 -2.21 -14.34 -20.65
C THR A 138 -0.74 -14.23 -20.28
N CYS A 139 -0.34 -14.82 -19.16
CA CYS A 139 1.05 -14.78 -18.67
C CYS A 139 1.57 -16.18 -18.34
N GLU A 140 2.90 -16.34 -18.32
CA GLU A 140 3.55 -17.65 -18.15
C GLU A 140 3.22 -18.36 -16.82
N GLY A 141 2.92 -17.60 -15.76
CA GLY A 141 2.59 -18.12 -14.42
C GLY A 141 1.10 -18.19 -14.06
N GLY A 142 0.20 -17.75 -14.95
CA GLY A 142 -1.22 -17.61 -14.64
C GLY A 142 -1.94 -16.69 -15.62
N THR A 143 -3.24 -16.55 -15.47
CA THR A 143 -4.01 -15.60 -16.29
C THR A 143 -4.21 -14.31 -15.50
N VAL A 144 -3.81 -13.19 -16.10
CA VAL A 144 -4.02 -11.86 -15.55
C VAL A 144 -5.10 -11.18 -16.39
N THR A 145 -6.26 -10.95 -15.81
CA THR A 145 -7.30 -10.17 -16.48
C THR A 145 -7.21 -8.74 -15.97
N VAL A 146 -6.85 -7.81 -16.86
CA VAL A 146 -6.93 -6.38 -16.56
C VAL A 146 -8.19 -5.83 -17.21
N ALA A 147 -9.27 -5.83 -16.46
CA ALA A 147 -10.56 -5.35 -16.95
C ALA A 147 -10.79 -3.89 -16.55
N ALA A 148 -11.42 -3.13 -17.44
CA ALA A 148 -12.09 -1.89 -17.10
C ALA A 148 -13.58 -2.12 -17.27
N ALA A 149 -14.35 -1.90 -16.21
CA ALA A 149 -15.80 -1.99 -16.28
C ALA A 149 -16.42 -0.60 -16.56
N GLY A 150 -17.00 -0.43 -17.75
CA GLY A 150 -17.83 0.71 -18.15
C GLY A 150 -17.10 2.07 -18.29
N PRO A 151 -17.79 3.16 -18.66
CA PRO A 151 -17.28 4.54 -18.51
C PRO A 151 -17.86 5.21 -17.24
N PRO A 152 -17.08 5.99 -16.45
CA PRO A 152 -15.62 6.18 -16.51
C PRO A 152 -14.93 5.01 -15.80
N GLY A 153 -14.29 4.11 -16.57
CA GLY A 153 -14.05 2.73 -16.12
C GLY A 153 -13.28 2.57 -14.85
N ILE A 154 -13.80 1.70 -13.98
CA ILE A 154 -13.06 1.22 -12.81
C ILE A 154 -12.03 0.22 -13.35
N VAL A 155 -10.74 0.51 -13.14
CA VAL A 155 -9.67 -0.46 -13.43
C VAL A 155 -9.61 -1.46 -12.29
N GLN A 156 -9.84 -2.71 -12.63
CA GLN A 156 -9.70 -3.86 -11.76
C GLN A 156 -8.61 -4.77 -12.30
N LEU A 157 -7.72 -5.20 -11.40
CA LEU A 157 -6.74 -6.23 -11.70
C LEU A 157 -7.22 -7.53 -11.09
N GLN A 158 -7.36 -8.55 -11.93
CA GLN A 158 -7.76 -9.90 -11.54
C GLN A 158 -6.58 -10.83 -11.81
N LEU A 159 -6.23 -11.62 -10.81
CA LEU A 159 -5.26 -12.69 -10.89
C LEU A 159 -5.98 -14.01 -10.63
N MET A 160 -5.80 -14.98 -11.52
CA MET A 160 -6.41 -16.29 -11.38
C MET A 160 -5.45 -17.42 -11.79
N THR A 161 -5.68 -18.59 -11.21
CA THR A 161 -4.97 -19.81 -11.65
C THR A 161 -5.35 -20.16 -13.09
N THR A 162 -4.45 -20.83 -13.82
CA THR A 162 -4.71 -21.29 -15.19
C THR A 162 -5.93 -22.20 -15.30
N THR A 163 -6.19 -23.03 -14.29
CA THR A 163 -7.37 -23.89 -14.21
C THR A 163 -8.67 -23.07 -14.17
N SER A 164 -8.74 -22.06 -13.30
CA SER A 164 -9.92 -21.21 -13.17
C SER A 164 -10.15 -20.32 -14.41
N ALA A 165 -9.08 -19.89 -15.08
CA ALA A 165 -9.18 -19.11 -16.32
C ALA A 165 -9.90 -19.88 -17.44
N ALA A 166 -9.59 -21.17 -17.60
CA ALA A 166 -10.21 -22.02 -18.62
C ALA A 166 -11.73 -22.20 -18.45
N PHE A 167 -12.24 -22.03 -17.22
CA PHE A 167 -13.68 -22.15 -16.94
C PHE A 167 -14.46 -20.88 -17.26
N ARG A 168 -13.89 -19.69 -17.01
CA ARG A 168 -14.58 -18.40 -17.26
C ARG A 168 -14.65 -17.97 -18.71
N LEU A 169 -13.76 -18.48 -19.57
CA LEU A 169 -13.69 -18.12 -20.99
C LEU A 169 -14.57 -19.00 -21.89
N ARG A 170 -15.36 -19.92 -21.31
CA ARG A 170 -16.34 -20.75 -22.02
C ARG A 170 -17.75 -20.20 -21.85
#